data_AF-A0A930M8E8-F1
#
_entry.id   AF-A0A930M8E8-F1
#
_cell.length_a   1.000
_cell.length_b   1.000
_cell.length_c   1.000
_cell.angle_alpha   90.00
_cell.angle_beta   90.00
_cell.angle_gamma   90.00
#
_symmetry.space_group_name_H-M   'P 1'
#
loop_
_entity.id
_entity.type
_entity.pdbx_description
1 polymer ?
#
loop_
_entity_poly.entity_id
_entity_poly.type
_entity_poly.pdbx_seq_one_letter_code
_entity_poly.pdbx_strand_id
1 'polypeptide(L)'
;MTAKEYLRRIRDTESDLRSAEQDYQRARDDVMNLKAIQYDKDKVSNSHIGDLSDAIAALEKYVERVNAKWDELIALRTEAEKQIEQIVDGRYREVLHRRYLQGESWEYIAVGMGYAFRTVLWLHGKALKQFEVPEKFA
;
A
#
# COMPACT_ATOMS: atom_id res chain seq x y z
N MET A 1 1.26 12.82 -16.52
CA MET A 1 0.53 11.60 -16.08
C MET A 1 -0.98 11.86 -16.04
N THR A 2 -1.83 10.86 -16.27
CA THR A 2 -3.30 11.03 -16.18
C THR A 2 -3.81 10.87 -14.74
N ALA A 3 -4.97 11.46 -14.42
CA ALA A 3 -5.66 11.26 -13.13
C ALA A 3 -5.86 9.78 -12.79
N LYS A 4 -6.21 8.97 -13.79
CA LYS A 4 -6.45 7.54 -13.61
C LYS A 4 -5.16 6.78 -13.28
N GLU A 5 -4.05 7.13 -13.93
CA GLU A 5 -2.73 6.54 -13.64
C GLU A 5 -2.25 6.92 -12.24
N TYR A 6 -2.36 8.20 -11.87
CA TYR A 6 -2.02 8.67 -10.52
C TYR A 6 -2.79 7.91 -9.43
N LEU A 7 -4.12 7.88 -9.54
CA LEU A 7 -4.97 7.22 -8.55
C LEU A 7 -4.76 5.70 -8.53
N ARG A 8 -4.40 5.10 -9.67
CA ARG A 8 -4.03 3.68 -9.74
C ARG A 8 -2.69 3.40 -9.05
N ARG A 9 -1.73 4.33 -9.10
CA ARG A 9 -0.45 4.18 -8.39
C ARG A 9 -0.65 3.94 -6.90
N ILE A 10 -1.66 4.56 -6.27
CA ILE A 10 -2.00 4.33 -4.85
C ILE A 10 -2.24 2.83 -4.59
N ARG A 11 -3.05 2.20 -5.45
CA ARG A 11 -3.38 0.77 -5.38
C ARG A 11 -2.15 -0.12 -5.59
N ASP A 12 -1.28 0.28 -6.51
CA ASP A 12 -0.06 -0.46 -6.83
C ASP A 12 0.93 -0.36 -5.66
N THR A 13 1.16 0.85 -5.11
CA THR A 13 1.98 1.07 -3.91
C THR A 13 1.44 0.32 -2.69
N GLU A 14 0.12 0.26 -2.51
CA GLU A 14 -0.50 -0.54 -1.43
C GLU A 14 -0.26 -2.05 -1.61
N SER A 15 -0.29 -2.54 -2.86
CA SER A 15 0.03 -3.94 -3.17
C SER A 15 1.51 -4.26 -2.94
N ASP A 16 2.38 -3.33 -3.31
CA ASP A 16 3.81 -3.45 -3.07
C ASP A 16 4.14 -3.41 -1.58
N LEU A 17 3.45 -2.56 -0.81
CA LEU A 17 3.58 -2.49 0.65
C LEU A 17 3.23 -3.83 1.29
N ARG A 18 2.08 -4.41 0.93
CA ARG A 18 1.68 -5.75 1.40
C ARG A 18 2.73 -6.80 1.06
N SER A 19 3.31 -6.75 -0.12
CA SER A 19 4.36 -7.68 -0.55
C SER A 19 5.63 -7.49 0.30
N ALA A 20 6.02 -6.24 0.57
CA ALA A 20 7.17 -5.94 1.42
C ALA A 20 6.96 -6.37 2.89
N GLU A 21 5.74 -6.21 3.42
CA GLU A 21 5.36 -6.70 4.74
C GLU A 21 5.42 -8.22 4.82
N GLN A 22 4.94 -8.93 3.80
CA GLN A 22 5.04 -10.40 3.71
C GLN A 22 6.49 -10.88 3.65
N ASP A 23 7.34 -10.21 2.86
CA ASP A 23 8.77 -10.51 2.81
C ASP A 23 9.43 -10.31 4.19
N TYR A 24 9.10 -9.21 4.87
CA TYR A 24 9.59 -8.96 6.22
C TYR A 24 9.17 -10.05 7.20
N GLN A 25 7.90 -10.48 7.19
CA GLN A 25 7.44 -11.54 8.09
C GLN A 25 8.15 -12.87 7.80
N ARG A 26 8.30 -13.24 6.53
CA ARG A 26 9.07 -14.46 6.16
C ARG A 26 10.50 -14.41 6.67
N ALA A 27 11.21 -13.30 6.42
CA ALA A 27 12.57 -13.13 6.90
C ALA A 27 12.64 -13.18 8.44
N ARG A 28 11.66 -12.58 9.13
CA ARG A 28 11.59 -12.59 10.59
C ARG A 28 11.39 -14.00 11.14
N ASP A 29 10.50 -14.78 10.54
CA ASP A 29 10.23 -16.17 10.92
C ASP A 29 11.48 -17.04 10.73
N ASP A 30 12.19 -16.87 9.60
CA ASP A 30 13.45 -17.56 9.33
C ASP A 30 14.51 -17.26 10.42
N VAL A 31 14.66 -16.00 10.81
CA VAL A 31 15.59 -15.60 11.88
C VAL A 31 15.18 -16.16 13.24
N MET A 32 13.89 -16.19 13.56
CA MET A 32 13.42 -16.78 14.82
C MET A 32 13.65 -18.30 14.86
N ASN A 33 13.43 -18.99 13.75
CA ASN A 33 13.71 -20.43 13.62
C ASN A 33 15.21 -20.71 13.80
N LEU A 34 16.09 -19.89 13.21
CA LEU A 34 17.53 -19.98 13.42
C LEU A 34 17.90 -19.84 14.90
N LYS A 35 17.34 -18.84 15.60
CA LYS A 35 17.55 -18.67 17.05
C LYS A 35 17.09 -19.89 17.85
N ALA A 36 15.94 -20.47 17.53
CA ALA A 36 15.42 -21.65 18.23
C ALA A 36 16.36 -22.86 18.09
N ILE A 37 16.86 -23.13 16.87
CA ILE A 37 17.83 -24.20 16.61
C ILE A 37 19.14 -23.97 17.39
N GLN A 38 19.57 -22.71 17.52
CA GLN A 38 20.78 -22.35 18.28
C GLN A 38 20.64 -22.62 19.79
N TYR A 39 19.44 -22.45 20.37
CA TYR A 39 19.21 -22.75 21.80
C TYR A 39 19.08 -24.25 22.09
N ASP A 40 18.60 -25.05 21.14
CA ASP A 40 18.40 -26.50 21.29
C ASP A 40 19.72 -27.30 21.13
N LYS A 41 20.71 -26.73 20.44
CA LYS A 41 22.07 -27.30 20.36
C LYS A 41 22.92 -26.80 21.52
N ASP A 42 23.10 -27.65 22.52
CA ASP A 42 24.03 -27.44 23.63
C ASP A 42 25.38 -26.86 23.15
N LYS A 43 25.74 -25.74 23.80
CA LYS A 43 27.10 -25.24 24.09
C LYS A 43 28.25 -25.69 23.15
N VAL A 44 28.97 -24.69 22.64
CA VAL A 44 30.29 -24.73 21.98
C VAL A 44 30.23 -24.64 20.45
N SER A 45 30.01 -23.42 19.94
CA SER A 45 30.50 -23.00 18.62
C SER A 45 30.57 -21.46 18.55
N ASN A 46 31.79 -20.92 18.44
CA ASN A 46 32.06 -19.47 18.38
C ASN A 46 31.94 -18.90 16.95
N SER A 47 31.58 -19.73 15.95
CA SER A 47 31.53 -19.34 14.53
C SER A 47 30.17 -18.78 14.08
N HIS A 48 29.10 -18.92 14.87
CA HIS A 48 27.72 -18.63 14.42
C HIS A 48 27.11 -17.32 14.97
N ILE A 49 27.83 -16.58 15.82
CA ILE A 49 27.38 -15.26 16.32
C ILE A 49 27.37 -14.22 15.18
N GLY A 50 28.25 -14.37 14.17
CA GLY A 50 28.24 -13.57 12.94
C GLY A 50 26.96 -13.76 12.13
N ASP A 51 26.57 -15.01 11.87
CA ASP A 51 25.38 -15.35 11.09
C ASP A 51 24.10 -14.72 11.65
N LEU A 52 23.95 -14.71 12.99
CA LEU A 52 22.78 -14.11 13.63
C LEU A 52 22.80 -12.58 13.55
N SER A 53 23.98 -11.97 13.71
CA SER A 53 24.13 -10.51 13.64
C SER A 53 23.88 -9.99 12.22
N ASP A 54 24.39 -10.70 11.21
CA ASP A 54 24.15 -10.41 9.80
C ASP A 54 22.68 -10.59 9.43
N ALA A 55 22.02 -11.61 9.99
CA ALA A 55 20.59 -11.82 9.80
C ALA A 55 19.74 -10.71 10.44
N ILE A 56 20.13 -10.19 11.61
CA ILE A 56 19.47 -9.04 12.24
C ILE A 56 19.67 -7.78 11.37
N ALA A 57 20.87 -7.52 10.87
CA ALA A 57 21.13 -6.39 9.97
C ALA A 57 20.32 -6.49 8.66
N ALA A 58 20.10 -7.71 8.14
CA ALA A 58 19.22 -7.93 7.00
C ALA A 58 17.76 -7.61 7.32
N LEU A 59 17.26 -7.97 8.52
CA LEU A 59 15.91 -7.61 8.97
C LEU A 59 15.71 -6.09 9.07
N GLU A 60 16.70 -5.35 9.54
CA GLU A 60 16.64 -3.88 9.59
C GLU A 60 16.40 -3.29 8.20
N LYS A 61 17.08 -3.80 7.17
CA LYS A 61 16.84 -3.37 5.77
C LYS A 61 15.42 -3.65 5.28
N TYR A 62 14.82 -4.79 5.69
CA TYR A 62 13.42 -5.07 5.38
C TYR A 62 12.47 -4.08 6.07
N VAL A 63 12.74 -3.74 7.34
CA VAL A 63 11.97 -2.73 8.08
C VAL A 63 12.06 -1.37 7.41
N GLU A 64 13.27 -0.92 7.05
CA GLU A 64 13.47 0.34 6.32
C GLU A 64 12.68 0.37 5.01
N ARG A 65 12.69 -0.73 4.24
CA ARG A 65 11.94 -0.85 2.99
C ARG A 65 10.43 -0.76 3.20
N VAL A 66 9.91 -1.42 4.25
CA VAL A 66 8.49 -1.35 4.61
C VAL A 66 8.10 0.07 5.02
N ASN A 67 8.90 0.73 5.87
CA ASN A 67 8.67 2.10 6.31
C ASN A 67 8.66 3.08 5.13
N ALA A 68 9.63 2.96 4.21
CA ALA A 68 9.67 3.80 3.02
C ALA A 68 8.42 3.64 2.13
N LYS A 69 7.87 2.41 2.02
CA LYS A 69 6.62 2.17 1.28
C LYS A 69 5.39 2.71 2.02
N TRP A 70 5.38 2.64 3.35
CA TRP A 70 4.35 3.31 4.17
C TRP A 70 4.36 4.81 3.93
N ASP A 71 5.53 5.45 3.99
CA ASP A 71 5.68 6.89 3.76
C ASP A 71 5.20 7.28 2.35
N GLU A 72 5.57 6.51 1.32
CA GLU A 72 5.09 6.74 -0.05
C GLU A 72 3.57 6.63 -0.14
N LEU A 73 2.99 5.57 0.44
CA LEU A 73 1.53 5.35 0.40
C LEU A 73 0.78 6.46 1.13
N ILE A 74 1.25 6.86 2.32
CA ILE A 74 0.65 7.94 3.11
C ILE A 74 0.69 9.26 2.34
N ALA A 75 1.84 9.59 1.73
CA ALA A 75 1.98 10.80 0.93
C ALA A 75 1.01 10.81 -0.27
N LEU A 76 0.92 9.70 -1.00
CA LEU A 76 0.02 9.58 -2.15
C LEU A 76 -1.46 9.65 -1.73
N ARG A 77 -1.86 8.97 -0.65
CA ARG A 77 -3.26 8.99 -0.18
C ARG A 77 -3.66 10.37 0.33
N THR A 78 -2.81 11.00 1.14
CA THR A 78 -3.07 12.34 1.70
C THR A 78 -3.29 13.37 0.58
N GLU A 79 -2.42 13.37 -0.43
CA GLU A 79 -2.55 14.33 -1.51
C GLU A 79 -3.76 14.00 -2.41
N ALA A 80 -4.03 12.72 -2.68
CA ALA A 80 -5.22 12.32 -3.42
C ALA A 80 -6.52 12.72 -2.71
N GLU A 81 -6.60 12.55 -1.39
CA GLU A 81 -7.74 12.95 -0.57
C GLU A 81 -7.99 14.46 -0.69
N LYS A 82 -6.94 15.27 -0.49
CA LYS A 82 -7.00 16.73 -0.66
C LYS A 82 -7.51 17.15 -2.03
N GLN A 83 -7.04 16.53 -3.11
CA GLN A 83 -7.50 16.85 -4.47
C GLN A 83 -8.95 16.39 -4.71
N ILE A 84 -9.33 15.22 -4.18
CA ILE A 84 -10.72 14.76 -4.28
C ILE A 84 -11.65 15.72 -3.53
N GLU A 85 -11.27 16.23 -2.36
CA GLU A 85 -12.08 17.16 -1.59
C GLU A 85 -12.44 18.44 -2.35
N GLN A 86 -11.57 18.91 -3.26
CA GLN A 86 -11.82 20.08 -4.11
C GLN A 86 -12.94 19.85 -5.14
N ILE A 87 -13.28 18.60 -5.46
CA ILE A 87 -14.36 18.30 -6.41
C ILE A 87 -15.70 18.67 -5.79
N VAL A 88 -16.46 19.53 -6.48
CA VAL A 88 -17.73 20.07 -5.98
C VAL A 88 -18.81 18.98 -5.84
N ASP A 89 -18.93 18.09 -6.83
CA ASP A 89 -19.96 17.04 -6.80
C ASP A 89 -19.57 15.92 -5.82
N GLY A 90 -20.34 15.78 -4.73
CA GLY A 90 -20.10 14.78 -3.71
C GLY A 90 -20.11 13.33 -4.23
N ARG A 91 -20.86 13.04 -5.30
CA ARG A 91 -20.90 11.69 -5.91
C ARG A 91 -19.60 11.36 -6.63
N TYR A 92 -18.96 12.37 -7.23
CA TYR A 92 -17.64 12.21 -7.83
C TYR A 92 -16.57 12.00 -6.76
N ARG A 93 -16.67 12.69 -5.63
CA ARG A 93 -15.78 12.43 -4.49
C ARG A 93 -15.91 11.00 -3.98
N GLU A 94 -17.15 10.57 -3.75
CA GLU A 94 -17.45 9.25 -3.21
C GLU A 94 -16.94 8.13 -4.13
N VAL A 95 -17.22 8.19 -5.44
CA VAL A 95 -16.78 7.13 -6.36
C VAL A 95 -15.25 7.03 -6.45
N LEU A 96 -14.52 8.16 -6.37
CA LEU A 96 -13.06 8.15 -6.36
C LEU A 96 -12.50 7.62 -5.04
N HIS A 97 -13.04 8.05 -3.90
CA HIS A 97 -12.64 7.54 -2.58
C HIS A 97 -12.81 6.03 -2.50
N ARG A 98 -14.01 5.54 -2.81
CA ARG A 98 -14.32 4.12 -2.75
C ARG A 98 -13.42 3.30 -3.66
N ARG A 99 -13.24 3.76 -4.90
CA ARG A 99 -12.47 2.99 -5.88
C ARG A 99 -10.98 2.95 -5.59
N TYR A 100 -10.39 4.08 -5.22
CA TYR A 100 -8.93 4.23 -5.17
C TYR A 100 -8.35 4.29 -3.76
N LEU A 101 -9.06 4.86 -2.79
CA LEU A 101 -8.59 4.97 -1.41
C LEU A 101 -9.07 3.84 -0.50
N GLN A 102 -10.23 3.23 -0.81
CA GLN A 102 -10.80 2.09 -0.08
C GLN A 102 -10.64 0.77 -0.86
N GLY A 103 -10.32 0.84 -2.16
CA GLY A 103 -10.06 -0.34 -2.97
C GLY A 103 -11.28 -1.21 -3.29
N GLU A 104 -12.48 -0.64 -3.19
CA GLU A 104 -13.74 -1.36 -3.41
C GLU A 104 -13.91 -1.78 -4.89
N SER A 105 -14.61 -2.91 -5.11
CA SER A 105 -15.00 -3.34 -6.45
C SER A 105 -16.12 -2.48 -7.01
N TRP A 106 -16.27 -2.42 -8.33
CA TRP A 106 -17.31 -1.62 -8.97
C TRP A 106 -18.72 -2.05 -8.57
N GLU A 107 -18.92 -3.36 -8.38
CA GLU A 107 -20.16 -3.96 -7.92
C GLU A 107 -20.50 -3.50 -6.51
N TYR A 108 -19.52 -3.51 -5.60
CA TYR A 108 -19.71 -3.07 -4.23
C TYR A 108 -19.98 -1.56 -4.15
N ILE A 109 -19.28 -0.76 -4.96
CA ILE A 109 -19.53 0.68 -5.08
C ILE A 109 -20.94 0.95 -5.60
N ALA A 110 -21.39 0.22 -6.62
CA ALA A 110 -22.74 0.36 -7.17
C ALA A 110 -23.81 0.12 -6.11
N VAL A 111 -23.67 -0.95 -5.32
CA VAL A 111 -24.57 -1.24 -4.20
C VAL A 111 -24.48 -0.14 -3.14
N GLY A 112 -23.27 0.23 -2.72
CA GLY A 112 -23.03 1.21 -1.66
C GLY A 112 -23.53 2.62 -1.99
N MET A 113 -23.45 3.02 -3.26
CA MET A 113 -23.95 4.33 -3.73
C MET A 113 -25.42 4.30 -4.17
N GLY A 114 -26.08 3.13 -4.18
CA GLY A 114 -27.46 2.98 -4.63
C GLY A 114 -27.66 3.23 -6.13
N TYR A 115 -26.65 2.95 -6.96
CA TYR A 115 -26.68 3.19 -8.40
C TYR A 115 -26.51 1.89 -9.19
N ALA A 116 -27.06 1.86 -10.41
CA ALA A 116 -26.71 0.80 -11.36
C ALA A 116 -25.21 0.85 -11.70
N PHE A 117 -24.60 -0.31 -11.93
CA PHE A 117 -23.19 -0.46 -12.27
C PHE A 117 -22.72 0.49 -13.38
N ARG A 118 -23.52 0.60 -14.46
CA ARG A 118 -23.21 1.48 -15.59
C ARG A 118 -23.21 2.97 -15.20
N THR A 119 -24.05 3.37 -14.26
CA THR A 119 -24.11 4.74 -13.74
C THR A 119 -22.86 5.06 -12.93
N VAL A 120 -22.39 4.14 -12.09
CA VAL A 120 -21.13 4.31 -11.34
C VAL A 120 -19.94 4.50 -12.27
N LEU A 121 -19.82 3.68 -13.32
CA LEU A 121 -18.74 3.85 -14.30
C LEU A 121 -18.82 5.18 -15.05
N TRP A 122 -20.02 5.65 -15.34
CA TRP A 122 -20.23 6.97 -15.95
C TRP A 122 -19.83 8.11 -15.00
N LEU A 123 -20.25 8.04 -13.74
CA LEU A 123 -19.86 9.00 -12.69
C LEU A 123 -18.35 9.01 -12.51
N HIS A 124 -17.71 7.85 -12.46
CA HIS A 124 -16.25 7.71 -12.38
C HIS A 124 -15.53 8.41 -13.53
N GLY A 125 -15.97 8.19 -14.77
CA GLY A 125 -15.37 8.83 -15.94
C GLY A 125 -15.52 10.36 -15.94
N LYS A 126 -16.58 10.89 -15.31
CA LYS A 126 -16.75 12.34 -15.11
C LYS A 126 -15.91 12.86 -13.96
N ALA A 127 -15.85 12.13 -12.85
CA ALA A 127 -15.04 12.45 -11.69
C ALA A 127 -13.55 12.56 -12.06
N LEU A 128 -13.02 11.63 -12.86
CA LEU A 128 -11.63 11.66 -13.34
C LEU A 128 -11.28 12.92 -14.15
N LYS A 129 -12.26 13.55 -14.81
CA LYS A 129 -12.03 14.79 -15.58
C LYS A 129 -11.99 16.03 -14.68
N GLN A 130 -12.51 15.93 -13.46
CA GLN A 130 -12.49 17.01 -12.47
C GLN A 130 -11.37 16.83 -11.44
N PHE A 131 -10.67 15.69 -11.48
CA PHE A 131 -9.54 15.43 -10.60
C PHE A 131 -8.28 16.07 -11.19
N GLU A 132 -7.66 16.98 -10.43
CA GLU A 132 -6.38 17.58 -10.78
C GLU A 132 -5.23 16.75 -10.20
N VAL A 133 -4.28 16.38 -11.06
CA VAL A 133 -3.09 15.63 -10.60
C VAL A 133 -2.18 16.62 -9.86
N PRO A 134 -1.73 16.29 -8.63
CA PRO A 134 -0.88 17.20 -7.88
C PRO A 134 0.43 17.47 -8.63
N GLU A 135 0.88 18.73 -8.66
CA GLU A 135 2.05 19.16 -9.45
C GLU A 135 3.32 18.35 -9.19
N LYS A 136 3.53 17.92 -7.94
CA LYS A 136 4.67 17.06 -7.55
C LYS A 136 4.73 15.74 -8.33
N PHE A 137 3.62 15.33 -8.93
CA PHE A 137 3.46 14.07 -9.64
C PHE A 137 2.96 14.24 -11.08
N ALA A 138 2.56 15.45 -11.50
CA ALA A 138 1.96 15.73 -12.81
C ALA A 138 2.91 15.43 -13.99
#